data_AF-A0A7C5YX48-F1
#
_entry.id   AF-A0A7C5YX48-F1
#
_cell.length_a   1.000
_cell.length_b   1.000
_cell.length_c   1.000
_cell.angle_alpha   90.00
_cell.angle_beta   90.00
_cell.angle_gamma   90.00
#
_symmetry.space_group_name_H-M   'P 1'
#
loop_
_entity.id
_entity.type
_entity.pdbx_description
1 polymer ?
#
loop_
_entity_poly.entity_id
_entity_poly.type
_entity_poly.pdbx_seq_one_letter_code
_entity_poly.pdbx_strand_id
1 'polypeptide(L)'
;EYRVPILIHLAETAHEVGEMLEEVGLSPVAWVQAQGLFEGVPVIAAHCVHVDEGDIAILARHGVGVISNPTSNLKLASGIPPYRNFLRGNLTVGLGTDGCASNNDLNLWEEIRLASFLAKVTSGDPTALPARQALAMATIEGARALGLGERIGSLEVGKQADIAVVDLNRPHTIPRYRVAEDNIYSQLVYTAGPDNVRHVLVDGRFLLRDGRFTTLDIGEIAARAQAIADEIGRFVLAREENLLDKILAIGGVEQEEIFEVQVKARVPAQTRLEQLLAFPQISDRRRSERIQYDTYFLFHDERRGRLRYREDNLIDENGRLHPTYTLTLTSPTRREEYPNAAILSRARYTATADRSLRFYREYFQPDEVREVEKRRSRVHISYKGQHFAINLDHLLKPATGSFLEIKSRTWSRADAENKVRLIGELLEMFQIPQEDLVKKEYVEF
;
A
#
# COMPACT_ATOMS: atom_id res chain seq x y z
N GLU A 1 -29.22 16.32 -17.29
CA GLU A 1 -29.18 17.69 -17.87
C GLU A 1 -28.23 17.78 -19.07
N TYR A 2 -26.94 17.53 -18.90
CA TYR A 2 -25.93 17.74 -19.96
C TYR A 2 -25.73 16.59 -20.96
N ARG A 3 -26.42 15.45 -20.76
CA ARG A 3 -26.30 14.23 -21.60
C ARG A 3 -24.86 13.75 -21.79
N VAL A 4 -24.04 13.89 -20.74
CA VAL A 4 -22.64 13.44 -20.72
C VAL A 4 -22.59 12.00 -20.19
N PRO A 5 -21.84 11.08 -20.83
CA PRO A 5 -21.64 9.74 -20.30
C PRO A 5 -20.95 9.74 -18.94
N ILE A 6 -21.19 8.69 -18.15
CA ILE A 6 -20.52 8.47 -16.86
C ILE A 6 -19.52 7.33 -17.03
N LEU A 7 -18.28 7.54 -16.61
CA LEU A 7 -17.26 6.49 -16.48
C LEU A 7 -17.03 6.21 -15.00
N ILE A 8 -17.04 4.94 -14.59
CA ILE A 8 -16.83 4.53 -13.21
C ILE A 8 -16.03 3.22 -13.15
N HIS A 9 -15.10 3.10 -12.20
CA HIS A 9 -14.51 1.80 -11.83
C HIS A 9 -15.55 1.03 -11.02
N LEU A 10 -15.83 -0.22 -11.40
CA LEU A 10 -16.90 -0.98 -10.78
C LEU A 10 -16.52 -2.45 -10.63
N ALA A 11 -16.60 -2.96 -9.39
CA ALA A 11 -16.28 -4.34 -9.05
C ALA A 11 -14.88 -4.76 -9.56
N GLU A 12 -13.90 -3.90 -9.30
CA GLU A 12 -12.51 -4.12 -9.72
C GLU A 12 -11.81 -5.13 -8.81
N THR A 13 -12.04 -5.08 -7.50
CA THR A 13 -11.34 -5.92 -6.53
C THR A 13 -12.29 -6.77 -5.70
N ALA A 14 -11.83 -7.95 -5.26
CA ALA A 14 -12.61 -8.81 -4.37
C ALA A 14 -12.87 -8.14 -3.01
N HIS A 15 -11.95 -7.25 -2.59
CA HIS A 15 -12.07 -6.47 -1.36
C HIS A 15 -13.23 -5.47 -1.44
N GLU A 16 -13.32 -4.69 -2.53
CA GLU A 16 -14.44 -3.78 -2.79
C GLU A 16 -15.79 -4.51 -2.72
N VAL A 17 -15.89 -5.67 -3.38
CA VAL A 17 -17.13 -6.47 -3.35
C VAL A 17 -17.42 -7.00 -1.94
N GLY A 18 -16.40 -7.48 -1.23
CA GLY A 18 -16.54 -7.97 0.14
C GLY A 18 -17.04 -6.89 1.11
N GLU A 19 -16.44 -5.70 1.08
CA GLU A 19 -16.85 -4.56 1.91
C GLU A 19 -18.30 -4.15 1.61
N MET A 20 -18.67 -4.05 0.33
CA MET A 20 -20.05 -3.69 -0.06
C MET A 20 -21.09 -4.73 0.40
N LEU A 21 -20.74 -6.03 0.36
CA LEU A 21 -21.61 -7.09 0.87
C LEU A 21 -21.73 -7.04 2.39
N GLU A 22 -20.66 -6.72 3.11
CA GLU A 22 -20.67 -6.61 4.58
C GLU A 22 -21.45 -5.38 5.06
N GLU A 23 -21.25 -4.23 4.42
CA GLU A 23 -21.84 -2.95 4.86
C GLU A 23 -23.26 -2.74 4.34
N VAL A 24 -23.53 -3.12 3.09
CA VAL A 24 -24.77 -2.78 2.37
C VAL A 24 -25.59 -4.02 1.97
N GLY A 25 -24.98 -5.21 1.96
CA GLY A 25 -25.67 -6.46 1.58
C GLY A 25 -25.96 -6.60 0.09
N LEU A 26 -25.34 -5.76 -0.75
CA LEU A 26 -25.50 -5.76 -2.21
C LEU A 26 -24.13 -5.78 -2.89
N SER A 27 -24.05 -6.36 -4.09
CA SER A 27 -22.87 -6.19 -4.96
C SER A 27 -22.71 -4.71 -5.35
N PRO A 28 -21.49 -4.25 -5.71
CA PRO A 28 -21.30 -2.88 -6.20
C PRO A 28 -22.24 -2.54 -7.38
N VAL A 29 -22.42 -3.47 -8.32
CA VAL A 29 -23.30 -3.29 -9.48
C VAL A 29 -24.77 -3.13 -9.06
N ALA A 30 -25.28 -4.01 -8.19
CA ALA A 30 -26.66 -3.93 -7.72
C ALA A 30 -26.91 -2.66 -6.89
N TRP A 31 -25.93 -2.25 -6.08
CA TRP A 31 -26.02 -1.01 -5.32
C TRP A 31 -26.07 0.22 -6.23
N VAL A 32 -25.15 0.32 -7.20
CA VAL A 32 -25.13 1.40 -8.19
C VAL A 32 -26.44 1.47 -8.99
N GLN A 33 -27.01 0.31 -9.34
CA GLN A 33 -28.33 0.24 -9.96
C GLN A 33 -29.41 0.83 -9.03
N ALA A 34 -29.41 0.47 -7.74
CA ALA A 34 -30.39 0.98 -6.77
C ALA A 34 -30.30 2.50 -6.55
N GLN A 35 -29.11 3.09 -6.77
CA GLN A 35 -28.93 4.55 -6.75
C GLN A 35 -29.41 5.25 -8.03
N GLY A 36 -29.86 4.50 -9.04
CA GLY A 36 -30.32 5.05 -10.32
C GLY A 36 -29.21 5.54 -11.24
N LEU A 37 -27.94 5.19 -11.00
CA LEU A 37 -26.81 5.69 -11.81
C LEU A 37 -26.89 5.23 -13.27
N PHE A 38 -27.45 4.04 -13.50
CA PHE A 38 -27.63 3.47 -14.83
C PHE A 38 -28.83 4.05 -15.61
N GLU A 39 -29.44 5.13 -15.11
CA GLU A 39 -30.61 5.76 -15.73
C GLU A 39 -30.25 7.08 -16.42
N GLY A 40 -30.88 7.32 -17.58
CA GLY A 40 -30.91 8.63 -18.24
C GLY A 40 -29.67 9.01 -19.07
N VAL A 41 -28.48 8.46 -18.80
CA VAL A 41 -27.25 8.67 -19.59
C VAL A 41 -26.49 7.36 -19.80
N PRO A 42 -25.68 7.25 -20.88
CA PRO A 42 -24.79 6.10 -21.05
C PRO A 42 -23.80 5.99 -19.90
N VAL A 43 -23.65 4.78 -19.35
CA VAL A 43 -22.66 4.47 -18.31
C VAL A 43 -21.63 3.50 -18.87
N ILE A 44 -20.38 3.75 -18.54
CA ILE A 44 -19.22 2.95 -18.89
C ILE A 44 -18.62 2.45 -17.58
N ALA A 45 -18.62 1.13 -17.38
CA ALA A 45 -18.07 0.47 -16.22
C ALA A 45 -16.69 -0.11 -16.57
N ALA A 46 -15.64 0.42 -15.95
CA ALA A 46 -14.29 -0.09 -16.10
C ALA A 46 -14.06 -1.31 -15.19
N HIS A 47 -13.22 -2.23 -15.65
CA HIS A 47 -12.79 -3.47 -15.00
C HIS A 47 -13.85 -4.57 -14.94
N CYS A 48 -14.84 -4.45 -14.06
CA CYS A 48 -15.88 -5.48 -13.83
C CYS A 48 -15.27 -6.88 -13.60
N VAL A 49 -14.21 -6.97 -12.80
CA VAL A 49 -13.46 -8.21 -12.56
C VAL A 49 -14.29 -9.19 -11.73
N HIS A 50 -14.95 -8.69 -10.68
CA HIS A 50 -15.68 -9.49 -9.70
C HIS A 50 -17.19 -9.26 -9.82
N VAL A 51 -17.75 -9.69 -10.96
CA VAL A 51 -19.20 -9.64 -11.20
C VAL A 51 -19.75 -11.05 -11.39
N ASP A 52 -20.94 -11.28 -10.86
CA ASP A 52 -21.66 -12.54 -11.04
C ASP A 52 -22.66 -12.51 -12.21
N GLU A 53 -23.42 -13.59 -12.41
CA GLU A 53 -24.42 -13.66 -13.48
C GLU A 53 -25.56 -12.65 -13.29
N GLY A 54 -25.92 -12.33 -12.04
CA GLY A 54 -26.93 -11.33 -11.71
C GLY A 54 -26.45 -9.93 -12.06
N ASP A 55 -25.22 -9.59 -11.69
CA ASP A 55 -24.55 -8.34 -12.04
C ASP A 55 -24.46 -8.16 -13.56
N ILE A 56 -24.03 -9.19 -14.28
CA ILE A 56 -23.95 -9.17 -15.75
C ILE A 56 -25.33 -8.93 -16.37
N ALA A 57 -26.37 -9.57 -15.85
CA ALA A 57 -27.74 -9.35 -16.32
C ALA A 57 -28.22 -7.91 -16.07
N ILE A 58 -27.85 -7.31 -14.93
CA ILE A 58 -28.13 -5.90 -14.64
C ILE A 58 -27.43 -5.01 -15.65
N LEU A 59 -26.12 -5.15 -15.82
CA LEU A 59 -25.34 -4.33 -16.75
C LEU A 59 -25.87 -4.43 -18.18
N ALA A 60 -26.18 -5.65 -18.65
CA ALA A 60 -26.74 -5.88 -19.97
C ALA A 60 -28.13 -5.25 -20.14
N ARG A 61 -29.03 -5.41 -19.15
CA ARG A 61 -30.38 -4.83 -19.19
C ARG A 61 -30.36 -3.31 -19.30
N HIS A 62 -29.40 -2.67 -18.64
CA HIS A 62 -29.25 -1.21 -18.66
C HIS A 62 -28.37 -0.70 -19.82
N GLY A 63 -27.84 -1.59 -20.66
CA GLY A 63 -26.97 -1.22 -21.78
C GLY A 63 -25.67 -0.55 -21.33
N VAL A 64 -25.14 -0.94 -20.15
CA VAL A 64 -23.87 -0.42 -19.64
C VAL A 64 -22.73 -0.97 -20.50
N GLY A 65 -21.87 -0.07 -20.99
CA GLY A 65 -20.65 -0.46 -21.70
C GLY A 65 -19.59 -0.90 -20.70
N VAL A 66 -19.03 -2.10 -20.85
CA VAL A 66 -17.93 -2.55 -19.99
C VAL A 66 -16.60 -2.36 -20.69
N ILE A 67 -15.58 -1.87 -19.99
CA ILE A 67 -14.21 -1.77 -20.48
C ILE A 67 -13.31 -2.67 -19.64
N SER A 68 -12.82 -3.75 -20.23
CA SER A 68 -11.86 -4.64 -19.57
C SER A 68 -10.44 -4.12 -19.75
N ASN A 69 -9.64 -4.12 -18.67
CA ASN A 69 -8.24 -3.69 -18.66
C ASN A 69 -7.31 -4.86 -18.24
N PRO A 70 -7.10 -5.86 -19.12
CA PRO A 70 -6.35 -7.08 -18.81
C PRO A 70 -5.01 -6.86 -18.09
N THR A 71 -4.12 -6.03 -18.64
CA THR A 71 -2.77 -5.85 -18.06
C THR A 71 -2.84 -5.22 -16.68
N SER A 72 -3.68 -4.19 -16.50
CA SER A 72 -3.86 -3.52 -15.20
C SER A 72 -4.38 -4.49 -14.14
N ASN A 73 -5.43 -5.25 -14.48
CA ASN A 73 -6.02 -6.23 -13.58
C ASN A 73 -5.01 -7.32 -13.15
N LEU A 74 -4.13 -7.75 -14.05
CA LEU A 74 -3.07 -8.70 -13.73
C LEU A 74 -1.96 -8.05 -12.87
N LYS A 75 -1.52 -6.84 -13.24
CA LYS A 75 -0.41 -6.14 -12.57
C LYS A 75 -0.75 -5.74 -11.14
N LEU A 76 -1.99 -5.33 -10.88
CA LEU A 76 -2.47 -4.98 -9.55
C LEU A 76 -3.02 -6.17 -8.75
N ALA A 77 -3.00 -7.37 -9.35
CA ALA A 77 -3.62 -8.57 -8.80
C ALA A 77 -5.13 -8.40 -8.47
N SER A 78 -5.81 -7.54 -9.22
CA SER A 78 -7.25 -7.31 -9.09
C SER A 78 -8.04 -8.57 -9.45
N GLY A 79 -7.60 -9.34 -10.46
CA GLY A 79 -8.19 -10.63 -10.84
C GLY A 79 -8.34 -10.79 -12.36
N ILE A 80 -9.20 -11.72 -12.79
CA ILE A 80 -9.48 -11.94 -14.22
C ILE A 80 -10.98 -11.80 -14.47
N PRO A 81 -11.43 -10.84 -15.30
CA PRO A 81 -12.84 -10.68 -15.64
C PRO A 81 -13.45 -11.95 -16.26
N PRO A 82 -14.73 -12.25 -16.00
CA PRO A 82 -15.38 -13.46 -16.50
C PRO A 82 -15.81 -13.30 -17.97
N TYR A 83 -14.84 -13.20 -18.88
CA TYR A 83 -15.05 -12.92 -20.31
C TYR A 83 -16.11 -13.83 -20.96
N ARG A 84 -16.11 -15.13 -20.64
CA ARG A 84 -17.10 -16.07 -21.17
C ARG A 84 -18.53 -15.70 -20.74
N ASN A 85 -18.69 -15.25 -19.50
CA ASN A 85 -19.99 -14.87 -18.95
C ASN A 85 -20.44 -13.54 -19.55
N PHE A 86 -19.52 -12.59 -19.79
CA PHE A 86 -19.84 -11.37 -20.55
C PHE A 86 -20.43 -11.68 -21.91
N LEU A 87 -19.77 -12.58 -22.66
CA LEU A 87 -20.23 -12.97 -24.00
C LEU A 87 -21.58 -13.68 -23.95
N ARG A 88 -21.79 -14.59 -22.99
CA ARG A 88 -23.08 -15.28 -22.81
C ARG A 88 -24.20 -14.34 -22.38
N GLY A 89 -23.88 -13.33 -21.59
CA GLY A 89 -24.82 -12.30 -21.12
C GLY A 89 -25.13 -11.22 -22.14
N ASN A 90 -24.59 -11.30 -23.37
CA ASN A 90 -24.71 -10.28 -24.41
C ASN A 90 -24.28 -8.87 -23.95
N LEU A 91 -23.26 -8.81 -23.08
CA LEU A 91 -22.73 -7.55 -22.60
C LEU A 91 -21.85 -6.89 -23.67
N THR A 92 -21.98 -5.58 -23.86
CA THR A 92 -21.09 -4.82 -24.74
C THR A 92 -19.77 -4.58 -24.01
N VAL A 93 -18.70 -5.27 -24.44
CA VAL A 93 -17.40 -5.20 -23.78
C VAL A 93 -16.33 -4.68 -24.73
N GLY A 94 -15.74 -3.55 -24.38
CA GLY A 94 -14.53 -2.99 -24.99
C GLY A 94 -13.26 -3.34 -24.21
N LEU A 95 -12.11 -2.91 -24.75
CA LEU A 95 -10.81 -3.03 -24.09
C LEU A 95 -10.21 -1.65 -23.81
N GLY A 96 -9.50 -1.56 -22.69
CA GLY A 96 -8.70 -0.40 -22.30
C GLY A 96 -7.35 -0.83 -21.72
N THR A 97 -6.42 0.10 -21.65
CA THR A 97 -5.07 -0.14 -21.11
C THR A 97 -4.98 0.25 -19.63
N ASP A 98 -5.94 1.01 -19.11
CA ASP A 98 -5.79 1.82 -17.91
C ASP A 98 -4.61 2.82 -18.04
N GLY A 99 -4.17 3.42 -16.92
CA GLY A 99 -3.05 4.36 -16.88
C GLY A 99 -1.66 3.71 -16.87
N CYS A 100 -0.64 4.46 -17.30
CA CYS A 100 0.75 3.98 -17.37
C CYS A 100 1.39 3.65 -15.99
N ALA A 101 0.72 3.94 -14.87
CA ALA A 101 1.18 3.55 -13.54
C ALA A 101 0.78 2.10 -13.18
N SER A 102 -0.28 1.58 -13.81
CA SER A 102 -0.84 0.25 -13.56
C SER A 102 -0.73 -0.68 -14.78
N ASN A 103 -0.13 -0.25 -15.90
CA ASN A 103 0.07 -1.09 -17.09
C ASN A 103 1.52 -1.61 -17.31
N ASN A 104 2.48 -0.90 -17.92
CA ASN A 104 2.79 0.53 -17.84
C ASN A 104 3.01 1.20 -19.23
N ASP A 105 2.44 0.64 -20.30
CA ASP A 105 2.38 1.29 -21.61
C ASP A 105 0.92 1.58 -22.02
N LEU A 106 0.70 1.96 -23.28
CA LEU A 106 -0.64 2.19 -23.86
C LEU A 106 -0.87 1.29 -25.09
N ASN A 107 -0.39 0.06 -25.04
CA ASN A 107 -0.40 -0.89 -26.15
C ASN A 107 -1.70 -1.72 -26.20
N LEU A 108 -2.69 -1.24 -26.96
CA LEU A 108 -3.95 -1.98 -27.10
C LEU A 108 -3.80 -3.35 -27.81
N TRP A 109 -2.72 -3.60 -28.57
CA TRP A 109 -2.47 -4.93 -29.15
C TRP A 109 -2.22 -5.99 -28.08
N GLU A 110 -1.54 -5.61 -26.99
CA GLU A 110 -1.32 -6.49 -25.86
C GLU A 110 -2.63 -6.79 -25.14
N GLU A 111 -3.47 -5.78 -24.90
CA GLU A 111 -4.79 -5.97 -24.27
C GLU A 111 -5.68 -6.93 -25.08
N ILE A 112 -5.69 -6.82 -26.41
CA ILE A 112 -6.45 -7.73 -27.28
C ILE A 112 -5.98 -9.18 -27.10
N ARG A 113 -4.65 -9.38 -27.09
CA ARG A 113 -4.06 -10.71 -26.96
C ARG A 113 -4.31 -11.30 -25.57
N LEU A 114 -4.10 -10.51 -24.53
CA LEU A 114 -4.32 -10.92 -23.14
C LEU A 114 -5.78 -11.26 -22.88
N ALA A 115 -6.74 -10.43 -23.31
CA ALA A 115 -8.16 -10.76 -23.18
C ALA A 115 -8.48 -12.12 -23.80
N SER A 116 -7.99 -12.36 -25.02
CA SER A 116 -8.18 -13.62 -25.74
C SER A 116 -7.57 -14.83 -24.99
N PHE A 117 -6.38 -14.71 -24.42
CA PHE A 117 -5.73 -15.80 -23.70
C PHE A 117 -6.33 -16.04 -22.32
N LEU A 118 -6.64 -14.97 -21.58
CA LEU A 118 -7.27 -15.05 -20.26
C LEU A 118 -8.64 -15.69 -20.34
N ALA A 119 -9.45 -15.36 -21.37
CA ALA A 119 -10.73 -16.01 -21.60
C ALA A 119 -10.57 -17.54 -21.76
N LYS A 120 -9.55 -18.01 -22.49
CA LYS A 120 -9.30 -19.44 -22.72
C LYS A 120 -8.84 -20.18 -21.47
N VAL A 121 -7.90 -19.59 -20.73
CA VAL A 121 -7.35 -20.21 -19.52
C VAL A 121 -8.40 -20.28 -18.42
N THR A 122 -9.16 -19.21 -18.20
CA THR A 122 -10.21 -19.19 -17.16
C THR A 122 -11.38 -20.10 -17.49
N SER A 123 -11.71 -20.30 -18.77
CA SER A 123 -12.81 -21.18 -19.16
C SER A 123 -12.39 -22.65 -19.37
N GLY A 124 -11.10 -22.95 -19.44
CA GLY A 124 -10.58 -24.26 -19.87
C GLY A 124 -10.94 -24.63 -21.31
N ASP A 125 -11.27 -23.65 -22.16
CA ASP A 125 -11.76 -23.85 -23.53
C ASP A 125 -10.88 -23.08 -24.51
N PRO A 126 -10.10 -23.74 -25.38
CA PRO A 126 -9.21 -23.07 -26.32
C PRO A 126 -9.94 -22.26 -27.39
N THR A 127 -11.26 -22.44 -27.54
CA THR A 127 -12.10 -21.71 -28.49
C THR A 127 -12.72 -20.45 -27.90
N ALA A 128 -12.61 -20.23 -26.58
CA ALA A 128 -13.18 -19.06 -25.92
C ALA A 128 -12.52 -17.76 -26.43
N LEU A 129 -13.35 -16.76 -26.75
CA LEU A 129 -12.96 -15.45 -27.28
C LEU A 129 -11.94 -15.55 -28.45
N PRO A 130 -12.38 -15.98 -29.65
CA PRO A 130 -11.51 -16.10 -30.81
C PRO A 130 -10.98 -14.73 -31.28
N ALA A 131 -9.93 -14.73 -32.09
CA ALA A 131 -9.21 -13.52 -32.50
C ALA A 131 -10.12 -12.44 -33.14
N ARG A 132 -11.09 -12.84 -33.97
CA ARG A 132 -12.07 -11.90 -34.57
C ARG A 132 -12.85 -11.14 -33.48
N GLN A 133 -13.30 -11.85 -32.45
CA GLN A 133 -14.08 -11.26 -31.36
C GLN A 133 -13.21 -10.42 -30.44
N ALA A 134 -11.98 -10.86 -30.14
CA ALA A 134 -11.03 -10.05 -29.38
C ALA A 134 -10.71 -8.73 -30.12
N LEU A 135 -10.52 -8.75 -31.44
CA LEU A 135 -10.31 -7.53 -32.23
C LEU A 135 -11.56 -6.65 -32.26
N ALA A 136 -12.76 -7.24 -32.30
CA ALA A 136 -14.02 -6.50 -32.19
C ALA A 136 -14.12 -5.75 -30.86
N MET A 137 -13.66 -6.34 -29.75
CA MET A 137 -13.61 -5.68 -28.45
C MET A 137 -12.74 -4.41 -28.45
N ALA A 138 -11.60 -4.42 -29.16
CA ALA A 138 -10.77 -3.23 -29.32
C ALA A 138 -11.23 -2.25 -30.41
N THR A 139 -12.32 -2.55 -31.13
CA THR A 139 -12.82 -1.71 -32.23
C THR A 139 -14.31 -1.42 -32.08
N ILE A 140 -15.18 -2.20 -32.73
CA ILE A 140 -16.62 -1.93 -32.78
C ILE A 140 -17.32 -2.06 -31.42
N GLU A 141 -16.95 -3.04 -30.59
CA GLU A 141 -17.57 -3.18 -29.27
C GLU A 141 -17.07 -2.10 -28.29
N GLY A 142 -15.80 -1.68 -28.41
CA GLY A 142 -15.31 -0.50 -27.69
C GLY A 142 -16.06 0.78 -28.11
N ALA A 143 -16.27 0.98 -29.42
CA ALA A 143 -17.08 2.08 -29.92
C ALA A 143 -18.53 2.02 -29.40
N ARG A 144 -19.14 0.83 -29.37
CA ARG A 144 -20.50 0.64 -28.81
C ARG A 144 -20.55 0.89 -27.30
N ALA A 145 -19.55 0.43 -26.54
CA ALA A 145 -19.45 0.70 -25.10
C ALA A 145 -19.40 2.21 -24.81
N LEU A 146 -18.75 2.99 -25.69
CA LEU A 146 -18.67 4.44 -25.60
C LEU A 146 -19.90 5.17 -26.21
N GLY A 147 -20.88 4.46 -26.75
CA GLY A 147 -22.03 5.07 -27.45
C GLY A 147 -21.68 5.69 -28.82
N LEU A 148 -20.55 5.31 -29.40
CA LEU A 148 -20.01 5.80 -30.68
C LEU A 148 -20.11 4.79 -31.82
N GLY A 149 -20.75 3.64 -31.60
CA GLY A 149 -20.81 2.52 -32.56
C GLY A 149 -21.44 2.86 -33.92
N GLU A 150 -22.28 3.89 -34.01
CA GLU A 150 -22.85 4.39 -35.27
C GLU A 150 -21.87 5.29 -36.05
N ARG A 151 -20.83 5.79 -35.38
CA ARG A 151 -19.88 6.77 -35.96
C ARG A 151 -18.54 6.15 -36.34
N ILE A 152 -18.02 5.22 -35.52
CA ILE A 152 -16.68 4.64 -35.66
C ILE A 152 -16.68 3.15 -35.30
N GLY A 153 -15.50 2.52 -35.35
CA GLY A 153 -15.27 1.15 -34.88
C GLY A 153 -15.41 0.06 -35.97
N SER A 154 -15.94 0.40 -37.14
CA SER A 154 -16.03 -0.50 -38.30
C SER A 154 -15.90 0.27 -39.62
N LEU A 155 -15.48 -0.43 -40.67
CA LEU A 155 -15.35 0.12 -42.02
C LEU A 155 -16.66 -0.05 -42.80
N GLU A 156 -17.63 0.81 -42.51
CA GLU A 156 -18.95 0.81 -43.14
C GLU A 156 -19.22 2.18 -43.80
N VAL A 157 -19.90 2.19 -44.93
CA VAL A 157 -20.25 3.44 -45.63
C VAL A 157 -21.09 4.32 -44.70
N GLY A 158 -20.67 5.57 -44.52
CA GLY A 158 -21.34 6.55 -43.64
C GLY A 158 -20.64 6.77 -42.29
N LYS A 159 -19.76 5.86 -41.86
CA LYS A 159 -18.93 6.05 -40.65
C LYS A 159 -17.72 6.96 -40.92
N GLN A 160 -17.17 7.54 -39.85
CA GLN A 160 -15.96 8.36 -39.93
C GLN A 160 -14.76 7.48 -40.32
N ALA A 161 -13.83 8.07 -41.08
CA ALA A 161 -12.63 7.38 -41.54
C ALA A 161 -11.55 7.30 -40.46
N ASP A 162 -11.84 6.55 -39.41
CA ASP A 162 -10.93 6.19 -38.32
C ASP A 162 -10.29 4.83 -38.65
N ILE A 163 -9.07 4.85 -39.18
CA ILE A 163 -8.47 3.70 -39.88
C ILE A 163 -7.02 3.51 -39.43
N ALA A 164 -6.68 2.29 -39.02
CA ALA A 164 -5.30 1.86 -38.86
C ALA A 164 -4.90 0.91 -39.99
N VAL A 165 -3.75 1.16 -40.63
CA VAL A 165 -3.16 0.29 -41.66
C VAL A 165 -2.00 -0.46 -41.04
N VAL A 166 -2.07 -1.78 -41.02
CA VAL A 166 -1.09 -2.67 -40.37
C VAL A 166 -0.26 -3.39 -41.43
N ASP A 167 1.06 -3.28 -41.33
CA ASP A 167 2.03 -3.98 -42.18
C ASP A 167 2.33 -5.39 -41.64
N LEU A 168 1.83 -6.39 -42.36
CA LEU A 168 2.00 -7.81 -42.06
C LEU A 168 3.09 -8.48 -42.93
N ASN A 169 4.00 -7.70 -43.52
CA ASN A 169 5.14 -8.19 -44.30
C ASN A 169 6.46 -8.19 -43.52
N ARG A 170 6.39 -8.24 -42.19
CA ARG A 170 7.57 -8.31 -41.32
C ARG A 170 7.90 -9.75 -40.91
N PRO A 171 9.16 -10.07 -40.57
CA PRO A 171 9.58 -11.42 -40.25
C PRO A 171 8.69 -12.14 -39.21
N HIS A 172 8.25 -11.45 -38.15
CA HIS A 172 7.39 -12.02 -37.11
C HIS A 172 5.93 -12.22 -37.52
N THR A 173 5.52 -11.71 -38.67
CA THR A 173 4.15 -11.82 -39.24
C THR A 173 4.09 -12.74 -40.46
N ILE A 174 5.20 -13.36 -40.85
CA ILE A 174 5.33 -14.28 -41.99
C ILE A 174 5.68 -15.69 -41.45
N PRO A 175 5.16 -16.79 -42.02
CA PRO A 175 4.30 -16.90 -43.22
C PRO A 175 2.83 -16.56 -42.97
N ARG A 176 2.06 -16.39 -44.06
CA ARG A 176 0.62 -16.10 -44.01
C ARG A 176 -0.20 -17.29 -44.50
N TYR A 177 -1.03 -17.83 -43.63
CA TYR A 177 -1.99 -18.87 -43.98
C TYR A 177 -3.27 -18.27 -44.56
N ARG A 178 -3.82 -18.87 -45.62
CA ARG A 178 -5.09 -18.47 -46.28
C ARG A 178 -6.15 -19.58 -46.29
N VAL A 179 -5.99 -20.55 -45.39
CA VAL A 179 -6.84 -21.75 -45.32
C VAL A 179 -8.24 -21.49 -44.74
N ALA A 180 -8.45 -20.37 -44.05
CA ALA A 180 -9.75 -19.93 -43.54
C ALA A 180 -9.87 -18.41 -43.67
N GLU A 181 -11.10 -17.92 -43.83
CA GLU A 181 -11.41 -16.49 -43.94
C GLU A 181 -10.93 -15.70 -42.71
N ASP A 182 -11.04 -16.29 -41.52
CA ASP A 182 -10.68 -15.65 -40.26
C ASP A 182 -9.17 -15.63 -39.94
N ASN A 183 -8.33 -16.22 -40.80
CA ASN A 183 -6.88 -16.27 -40.57
C ASN A 183 -6.24 -14.88 -40.44
N ILE A 184 -6.82 -13.85 -41.07
CA ILE A 184 -6.33 -12.48 -40.94
C ILE A 184 -6.42 -11.97 -39.49
N TYR A 185 -7.50 -12.30 -38.77
CA TYR A 185 -7.66 -11.91 -37.37
C TYR A 185 -6.63 -12.62 -36.48
N SER A 186 -6.34 -13.89 -36.77
CA SER A 186 -5.29 -14.62 -36.07
C SER A 186 -3.92 -13.95 -36.24
N GLN A 187 -3.58 -13.48 -37.44
CA GLN A 187 -2.33 -12.75 -37.69
C GLN A 187 -2.32 -11.40 -36.95
N LEU A 188 -3.42 -10.66 -37.00
CA LEU A 188 -3.50 -9.37 -36.30
C LEU A 188 -3.38 -9.53 -34.78
N VAL A 189 -4.11 -10.46 -34.17
CA VAL A 189 -4.17 -10.58 -32.71
C VAL A 189 -2.97 -11.32 -32.11
N TYR A 190 -2.57 -12.43 -32.72
CA TYR A 190 -1.58 -13.33 -32.10
C TYR A 190 -0.15 -13.09 -32.56
N THR A 191 0.08 -12.34 -33.65
CA THR A 191 1.45 -12.10 -34.15
C THR A 191 1.79 -10.63 -34.35
N ALA A 192 0.87 -9.79 -34.82
CA ALA A 192 1.14 -8.36 -35.01
C ALA A 192 1.29 -7.60 -33.67
N GLY A 193 1.83 -6.39 -33.73
CA GLY A 193 1.99 -5.48 -32.59
C GLY A 193 2.04 -4.01 -33.04
N PRO A 194 2.28 -3.08 -32.10
CA PRO A 194 2.24 -1.64 -32.37
C PRO A 194 3.21 -1.21 -33.47
N ASP A 195 4.40 -1.81 -33.53
CA ASP A 195 5.41 -1.51 -34.55
C ASP A 195 4.95 -1.84 -35.98
N ASN A 196 3.95 -2.71 -36.15
CA ASN A 196 3.38 -3.03 -37.46
C ASN A 196 2.45 -1.92 -37.97
N VAL A 197 2.01 -0.97 -37.14
CA VAL A 197 1.09 0.10 -37.57
C VAL A 197 1.84 1.10 -38.46
N ARG A 198 1.43 1.18 -39.72
CA ARG A 198 2.08 2.02 -40.74
C ARG A 198 1.39 3.37 -40.91
N HIS A 199 0.06 3.36 -40.90
CA HIS A 199 -0.75 4.57 -41.04
C HIS A 199 -1.88 4.58 -40.01
N VAL A 200 -2.20 5.76 -39.50
CA VAL A 200 -3.38 6.02 -38.67
C VAL A 200 -4.08 7.25 -39.21
N LEU A 201 -5.36 7.11 -39.50
CA LEU A 201 -6.25 8.18 -39.90
C LEU A 201 -7.33 8.34 -38.83
N VAL A 202 -7.66 9.59 -38.50
CA VAL A 202 -8.81 9.95 -37.67
C VAL A 202 -9.61 10.99 -38.44
N ASP A 203 -10.89 10.73 -38.64
CA ASP A 203 -11.78 11.52 -39.49
C ASP A 203 -11.16 11.80 -40.88
N GLY A 204 -10.48 10.77 -41.43
CA GLY A 204 -9.80 10.83 -42.73
C GLY A 204 -8.48 11.61 -42.75
N ARG A 205 -8.01 12.14 -41.61
CA ARG A 205 -6.75 12.89 -41.51
C ARG A 205 -5.63 11.99 -40.99
N PHE A 206 -4.50 11.95 -41.69
CA PHE A 206 -3.32 11.20 -41.21
C PHE A 206 -2.78 11.81 -39.92
N LEU A 207 -2.76 11.02 -38.85
CA LEU A 207 -2.03 11.30 -37.61
C LEU A 207 -0.69 10.54 -37.55
N LEU A 208 -0.63 9.37 -38.20
CA LEU A 208 0.59 8.60 -38.45
C LEU A 208 0.67 8.27 -39.94
N ARG A 209 1.80 8.57 -40.58
CA ARG A 209 2.03 8.25 -41.99
C ARG A 209 3.41 7.63 -42.19
N ASP A 210 3.44 6.44 -42.78
CA ASP A 210 4.67 5.68 -43.03
C ASP A 210 5.51 5.51 -41.74
N GLY A 211 4.84 5.22 -40.63
CA GLY A 211 5.45 5.04 -39.31
C GLY A 211 5.93 6.32 -38.62
N ARG A 212 5.60 7.51 -39.15
CA ARG A 212 5.97 8.81 -38.56
C ARG A 212 4.75 9.62 -38.18
N PHE A 213 4.77 10.24 -37.00
CA PHE A 213 3.70 11.14 -36.56
C PHE A 213 3.68 12.41 -37.42
N THR A 214 2.48 12.89 -37.75
CA THR A 214 2.29 14.11 -38.56
C THR A 214 2.04 15.35 -37.73
N THR A 215 1.72 15.19 -36.44
CA THR A 215 1.24 16.24 -35.54
C THR A 215 2.02 16.33 -34.23
N LEU A 216 2.99 15.44 -33.99
CA LEU A 216 3.72 15.33 -32.73
C LEU A 216 5.24 15.31 -33.00
N ASP A 217 5.99 16.07 -32.20
CA ASP A 217 7.45 15.95 -32.11
C ASP A 217 7.80 15.04 -30.93
N ILE A 218 8.25 13.82 -31.25
CA ILE A 218 8.60 12.82 -30.23
C ILE A 218 9.82 13.24 -29.41
N GLY A 219 10.76 13.97 -30.00
CA GLY A 219 11.94 14.46 -29.28
C GLY A 219 11.54 15.52 -28.23
N GLU A 220 10.68 16.47 -28.61
CA GLU A 220 10.16 17.48 -27.69
C GLU A 220 9.33 16.85 -26.56
N ILE A 221 8.43 15.92 -26.89
CA ILE A 221 7.59 15.23 -25.90
C ILE A 221 8.44 14.44 -24.91
N ALA A 222 9.46 13.71 -25.41
CA ALA A 222 10.37 12.96 -24.55
C ALA A 222 11.15 13.87 -23.60
N ALA A 223 11.66 15.00 -24.08
CA ALA A 223 12.36 15.98 -23.25
C ALA A 223 11.45 16.57 -22.15
N ARG A 224 10.20 16.89 -22.49
CA ARG A 224 9.20 17.39 -21.53
C ARG A 224 8.83 16.33 -20.49
N ALA A 225 8.64 15.08 -20.92
CA ALA A 225 8.36 13.97 -20.02
C ALA A 225 9.53 13.73 -19.04
N GLN A 226 10.78 13.79 -19.52
CA GLN A 226 11.96 13.67 -18.66
C GLN A 226 12.03 14.80 -17.62
N ALA A 227 11.74 16.05 -18.00
CA ALA A 227 11.72 17.16 -17.06
C ALA A 227 10.71 16.97 -15.92
N ILE A 228 9.52 16.43 -16.22
CA ILE A 228 8.50 16.07 -15.22
C ILE A 228 9.00 14.91 -14.36
N ALA A 229 9.61 13.88 -14.96
CA ALA A 229 10.19 12.77 -14.23
C ALA A 229 11.29 13.22 -13.25
N ASP A 230 12.12 14.18 -13.63
CA ASP A 230 13.15 14.74 -12.76
C ASP A 230 12.53 15.52 -11.58
N GLU A 231 11.41 16.20 -11.79
CA GLU A 231 10.66 16.89 -10.73
C GLU A 231 10.05 15.90 -9.74
N ILE A 232 9.35 14.87 -10.25
CA ILE A 232 8.80 13.79 -9.44
C ILE A 232 9.94 13.09 -8.69
N GLY A 233 11.06 12.82 -9.36
CA GLY A 233 12.24 12.19 -8.76
C GLY A 233 12.81 13.01 -7.61
N ARG A 234 12.96 14.33 -7.77
CA ARG A 234 13.39 15.22 -6.68
C ARG A 234 12.41 15.19 -5.50
N PHE A 235 11.11 15.22 -5.77
CA PHE A 235 10.07 15.14 -4.73
C PHE A 235 10.14 13.82 -3.96
N VAL A 236 10.21 12.69 -4.67
CA VAL A 236 10.28 11.35 -4.06
C VAL A 236 11.56 11.20 -3.25
N LEU A 237 12.72 11.59 -3.79
CA LEU A 237 14.00 11.50 -3.07
C LEU A 237 13.99 12.32 -1.78
N ALA A 238 13.53 13.58 -1.83
CA ALA A 238 13.42 14.41 -0.64
C ALA A 238 12.50 13.79 0.43
N ARG A 239 11.43 13.11 0.01
CA ARG A 239 10.50 12.42 0.92
C ARG A 239 11.07 11.10 1.44
N GLU A 240 11.84 10.37 0.64
CA GLU A 240 12.47 9.12 1.07
C GLU A 240 13.58 9.33 2.11
N GLU A 241 14.25 10.47 2.08
CA GLU A 241 15.22 10.87 3.10
C GLU A 241 14.55 11.21 4.45
N ASN A 242 13.28 11.63 4.44
CA ASN A 242 12.55 12.01 5.64
C ASN A 242 11.79 10.81 6.23
N LEU A 243 12.35 10.19 7.26
CA LEU A 243 11.72 9.06 7.96
C LEU A 243 10.33 9.38 8.52
N LEU A 244 10.07 10.64 8.88
CA LEU A 244 8.74 11.05 9.34
C LEU A 244 7.72 10.96 8.22
N ASP A 245 8.06 11.43 7.02
CA ASP A 245 7.20 11.34 5.85
C ASP A 245 6.94 9.89 5.42
N LYS A 246 7.96 9.03 5.55
CA LYS A 246 7.82 7.58 5.33
C LYS A 246 6.86 6.94 6.31
N ILE A 247 6.88 7.33 7.59
CA ILE A 247 5.95 6.78 8.60
C ILE A 247 4.54 7.34 8.42
N LEU A 248 4.39 8.63 8.09
CA LEU A 248 3.11 9.25 7.75
C LEU A 248 2.44 8.59 6.53
N ALA A 249 3.22 8.11 5.57
CA ALA A 249 2.70 7.45 4.38
C ALA A 249 2.14 6.04 4.64
N ILE A 250 2.57 5.37 5.71
CA ILE A 250 2.20 3.98 6.02
C ILE A 250 1.24 3.85 7.20
N GLY A 251 0.85 4.95 7.86
CA GLY A 251 -0.13 4.90 8.94
C GLY A 251 -0.47 6.28 9.52
N GLY A 252 -1.63 6.38 10.18
CA GLY A 252 -2.00 7.54 10.98
C GLY A 252 -1.04 7.70 12.16
N VAL A 253 -0.26 8.78 12.16
CA VAL A 253 0.78 9.03 13.17
C VAL A 253 0.24 9.93 14.26
N GLU A 254 0.46 9.53 15.51
CA GLU A 254 0.28 10.42 16.67
C GLU A 254 1.62 11.09 17.01
N GLN A 255 1.64 12.43 17.05
CA GLN A 255 2.79 13.22 17.47
C GLN A 255 2.64 13.63 18.94
N GLU A 256 3.67 13.36 19.74
CA GLU A 256 3.73 13.81 21.13
C GLU A 256 5.11 14.44 21.42
N GLU A 257 5.12 15.67 21.96
CA GLU A 257 6.30 16.28 22.58
C GLU A 257 6.30 16.00 24.09
N ILE A 258 7.14 15.07 24.55
CA ILE A 258 7.10 14.61 25.94
C ILE A 258 8.50 14.68 26.56
N PHE A 259 8.59 15.18 27.80
CA PHE A 259 9.74 14.96 28.66
C PHE A 259 9.65 13.55 29.26
N GLU A 260 10.56 12.68 28.88
CA GLU A 260 10.72 11.35 29.49
C GLU A 260 11.82 11.43 30.54
N VAL A 261 11.46 11.21 31.80
CA VAL A 261 12.42 11.08 32.90
C VAL A 261 12.67 9.62 33.13
N GLN A 262 13.94 9.21 33.08
CA GLN A 262 14.30 7.81 33.31
C GLN A 262 15.60 7.67 34.09
N VAL A 263 15.67 6.60 34.87
CA VAL A 263 16.93 6.06 35.40
C VAL A 263 16.94 4.56 35.20
N LYS A 264 18.13 4.01 35.01
CA LYS A 264 18.38 2.58 34.90
C LYS A 264 19.50 2.21 35.84
N ALA A 265 19.36 1.10 36.54
CA ALA A 265 20.38 0.53 37.41
C ALA A 265 20.57 -0.95 37.09
N ARG A 266 21.80 -1.44 37.16
CA ARG A 266 22.08 -2.88 37.11
C ARG A 266 21.65 -3.48 38.44
N VAL A 267 20.96 -4.63 38.40
CA VAL A 267 20.49 -5.30 39.61
C VAL A 267 20.76 -6.81 39.55
N PRO A 268 20.89 -7.50 40.70
CA PRO A 268 21.03 -8.96 40.72
C PRO A 268 19.86 -9.67 40.04
N ALA A 269 20.11 -10.81 39.41
CA ALA A 269 19.09 -11.56 38.67
C ALA A 269 17.91 -12.03 39.55
N GLN A 270 18.14 -12.23 40.85
CA GLN A 270 17.14 -12.65 41.83
C GLN A 270 16.28 -11.49 42.38
N THR A 271 16.52 -10.25 41.93
CA THR A 271 15.75 -9.08 42.38
C THR A 271 14.27 -9.29 42.09
N ARG A 272 13.42 -9.02 43.08
CA ARG A 272 11.96 -9.18 42.97
C ARG A 272 11.27 -7.84 43.22
N LEU A 273 10.40 -7.42 42.29
CA LEU A 273 9.67 -6.14 42.40
C LEU A 273 8.79 -6.10 43.65
N GLU A 274 8.27 -7.24 44.11
CA GLU A 274 7.42 -7.31 45.30
C GLU A 274 8.14 -6.82 46.56
N GLN A 275 9.44 -7.08 46.66
CA GLN A 275 10.26 -6.64 47.79
C GLN A 275 10.51 -5.13 47.74
N LEU A 276 10.79 -4.60 46.55
CA LEU A 276 11.03 -3.17 46.34
C LEU A 276 9.76 -2.34 46.55
N LEU A 277 8.59 -2.92 46.33
CA LEU A 277 7.32 -2.20 46.42
C LEU A 277 6.64 -2.33 47.79
N ALA A 278 7.23 -3.00 48.79
CA ALA A 278 6.60 -3.23 50.10
C ALA A 278 6.37 -1.95 50.94
N PHE A 279 6.84 -0.79 50.48
CA PHE A 279 6.75 0.46 51.22
C PHE A 279 5.32 1.05 51.23
N PRO A 280 4.81 1.50 52.39
CA PRO A 280 3.46 2.04 52.53
C PRO A 280 3.24 3.36 51.78
N GLN A 281 4.31 4.08 51.44
CA GLN A 281 4.25 5.33 50.66
C GLN A 281 3.94 5.09 49.16
N ILE A 282 3.98 3.83 48.69
CA ILE A 282 3.75 3.46 47.29
C ILE A 282 2.36 2.87 47.12
N SER A 283 1.53 3.52 46.29
CA SER A 283 0.13 3.18 46.03
C SER A 283 -0.15 2.86 44.54
N ASP A 284 -1.39 2.48 44.22
CA ASP A 284 -1.90 2.25 42.85
C ASP A 284 -1.13 1.25 41.99
N ARG A 285 -0.88 0.06 42.54
CA ARG A 285 -0.03 -0.96 41.93
C ARG A 285 -0.77 -1.73 40.83
N ARG A 286 -0.38 -1.51 39.58
CA ARG A 286 -0.85 -2.32 38.44
C ARG A 286 0.32 -3.04 37.78
N ARG A 287 0.30 -4.38 37.84
CA ARG A 287 1.36 -5.25 37.32
C ARG A 287 1.05 -5.74 35.91
N SER A 288 2.09 -5.95 35.14
CA SER A 288 2.03 -6.65 33.85
C SER A 288 3.38 -7.29 33.53
N GLU A 289 3.34 -8.42 32.83
CA GLU A 289 4.53 -9.10 32.32
C GLU A 289 4.53 -9.13 30.81
N ARG A 290 5.69 -8.89 30.21
CA ARG A 290 5.83 -8.81 28.76
C ARG A 290 7.12 -9.46 28.29
N ILE A 291 7.08 -10.00 27.08
CA ILE A 291 8.28 -10.31 26.29
C ILE A 291 8.33 -9.29 25.17
N GLN A 292 9.43 -8.53 25.10
CA GLN A 292 9.60 -7.44 24.14
C GLN A 292 10.71 -7.79 23.16
N TYR A 293 10.39 -7.71 21.87
CA TYR A 293 11.35 -7.81 20.77
C TYR A 293 11.40 -6.44 20.10
N ASP A 294 12.50 -5.71 20.34
CA ASP A 294 12.75 -4.41 19.74
C ASP A 294 13.79 -4.55 18.62
N THR A 295 13.40 -4.25 17.39
CA THR A 295 14.32 -4.09 16.25
C THR A 295 14.52 -2.61 15.99
N TYR A 296 15.75 -2.14 16.17
CA TYR A 296 16.16 -0.76 15.90
C TYR A 296 16.79 -0.65 14.52
N PHE A 297 16.28 0.32 13.76
CA PHE A 297 16.79 0.76 12.48
C PHE A 297 17.58 2.04 12.70
N LEU A 298 18.89 1.96 12.45
CA LEU A 298 19.86 3.03 12.66
C LEU A 298 20.32 3.57 11.29
N PHE A 299 20.53 4.87 11.25
CA PHE A 299 20.91 5.61 10.04
C PHE A 299 22.16 6.44 10.33
N HIS A 300 23.07 6.55 9.34
CA HIS A 300 24.31 7.30 9.47
C HIS A 300 24.10 8.80 9.72
N ASP A 301 23.05 9.37 9.14
CA ASP A 301 22.65 10.74 9.45
C ASP A 301 21.88 10.76 10.76
N GLU A 302 22.58 11.16 11.83
CA GLU A 302 22.00 11.29 13.18
C GLU A 302 20.75 12.17 13.19
N ARG A 303 20.59 13.12 12.26
CA ARG A 303 19.41 14.00 12.18
C ARG A 303 18.13 13.25 11.84
N ARG A 304 18.24 12.10 11.17
CA ARG A 304 17.10 11.21 10.88
C ARG A 304 16.53 10.59 12.15
N GLY A 305 17.27 10.61 13.26
CA GLY A 305 16.86 10.00 14.51
C GLY A 305 16.93 8.47 14.43
N ARG A 306 16.07 7.80 15.18
CA ARG A 306 16.07 6.33 15.29
C ARG A 306 14.67 5.77 15.15
N LEU A 307 14.51 4.78 14.29
CA LEU A 307 13.26 4.05 14.14
C LEU A 307 13.33 2.73 14.90
N ARG A 308 12.26 2.39 15.62
CA ARG A 308 12.12 1.12 16.32
C ARG A 308 10.84 0.43 15.91
N TYR A 309 10.95 -0.79 15.40
CA TYR A 309 9.87 -1.76 15.34
C TYR A 309 9.84 -2.53 16.67
N ARG A 310 8.68 -2.58 17.32
CA ARG A 310 8.47 -3.32 18.57
C ARG A 310 7.36 -4.34 18.38
N GLU A 311 7.66 -5.58 18.73
CA GLU A 311 6.68 -6.60 19.10
C GLU A 311 6.63 -6.67 20.63
N ASP A 312 5.50 -6.27 21.20
CA ASP A 312 5.26 -6.24 22.64
C ASP A 312 4.22 -7.31 23.00
N ASN A 313 4.68 -8.45 23.52
CA ASN A 313 3.86 -9.59 23.86
C ASN A 313 3.43 -9.49 25.33
N LEU A 314 2.22 -8.98 25.58
CA LEU A 314 1.62 -8.98 26.91
C LEU A 314 1.21 -10.40 27.31
N ILE A 315 1.63 -10.83 28.50
CA ILE A 315 1.28 -12.13 29.06
C ILE A 315 0.03 -11.94 29.93
N ASP A 316 -1.06 -12.63 29.60
CA ASP A 316 -2.27 -12.63 30.42
C ASP A 316 -2.20 -13.62 31.59
N GLU A 317 -3.25 -13.64 32.43
CA GLU A 317 -3.33 -14.49 33.63
C GLU A 317 -3.27 -16.00 33.30
N ASN A 318 -3.61 -16.40 32.07
CA ASN A 318 -3.56 -17.79 31.60
C ASN A 318 -2.26 -18.11 30.84
N GLY A 319 -1.32 -17.16 30.77
CA GLY A 319 -0.06 -17.30 30.05
C GLY A 319 -0.18 -17.15 28.52
N ARG A 320 -1.32 -16.68 27.99
CA ARG A 320 -1.45 -16.39 26.55
C ARG A 320 -0.80 -15.05 26.21
N LEU A 321 -0.25 -14.98 25.00
CA LEU A 321 0.42 -13.80 24.47
C LEU A 321 -0.55 -12.96 23.66
N HIS A 322 -0.58 -11.66 23.95
CA HIS A 322 -1.32 -10.65 23.18
C HIS A 322 -0.30 -9.73 22.51
N PRO A 323 0.10 -10.03 21.25
CA PRO A 323 1.09 -9.25 20.54
C PRO A 323 0.54 -7.89 20.15
N THR A 324 1.32 -6.85 20.39
CA THR A 324 1.08 -5.51 19.83
C THR A 324 2.32 -5.07 19.07
N TYR A 325 2.10 -4.59 17.84
CA TYR A 325 3.17 -4.21 16.92
C TYR A 325 3.17 -2.69 16.73
N THR A 326 4.31 -2.07 16.97
CA THR A 326 4.40 -0.60 16.95
C THR A 326 5.68 -0.14 16.29
N LEU A 327 5.56 0.84 15.39
CA LEU A 327 6.67 1.64 14.88
C LEU A 327 6.80 2.91 15.70
N THR A 328 8.03 3.24 16.10
CA THR A 328 8.32 4.48 16.82
C THR A 328 9.53 5.16 16.21
N LEU A 329 9.34 6.33 15.62
CA LEU A 329 10.43 7.23 15.26
C LEU A 329 10.70 8.18 16.42
N THR A 330 11.97 8.24 16.81
CA THR A 330 12.44 9.10 17.88
C THR A 330 13.44 10.08 17.28
N SER A 331 13.18 11.38 17.45
CA SER A 331 14.10 12.42 16.99
C SER A 331 15.43 12.37 17.77
N PRO A 332 16.49 13.03 17.26
CA PRO A 332 17.73 13.22 18.03
C PRO A 332 17.42 13.82 19.40
N THR A 333 18.05 13.27 20.44
CA THR A 333 17.68 13.55 21.83
C THR A 333 18.47 14.73 22.39
N ARG A 334 17.79 15.69 23.03
CA ARG A 334 18.45 16.59 23.99
C ARG A 334 18.43 15.89 25.35
N ARG A 335 19.60 15.52 25.86
CA ARG A 335 19.80 14.80 27.13
C ARG A 335 20.43 15.73 28.14
N GLU A 336 19.75 15.93 29.27
CA GLU A 336 20.30 16.61 30.44
C GLU A 336 20.50 15.57 31.56
N GLU A 337 21.74 15.46 32.05
CA GLU A 337 22.10 14.50 33.09
C GLU A 337 22.02 15.12 34.47
N TYR A 338 21.35 14.43 35.39
CA TYR A 338 21.31 14.73 36.81
C TYR A 338 22.02 13.61 37.59
N PRO A 339 22.45 13.85 38.84
CA PRO A 339 23.13 12.81 39.63
C PRO A 339 22.35 11.49 39.75
N ASN A 340 21.01 11.57 39.83
CA ASN A 340 20.15 10.42 40.12
C ASN A 340 19.25 9.98 38.95
N ALA A 341 19.22 10.71 37.84
CA ALA A 341 18.38 10.39 36.67
C ALA A 341 18.83 11.17 35.43
N ALA A 342 18.22 10.89 34.27
CA ALA A 342 18.35 11.72 33.08
C ALA A 342 16.98 12.22 32.63
N ILE A 343 16.93 13.49 32.18
CA ILE A 343 15.79 14.03 31.45
C ILE A 343 16.10 13.91 29.96
N LEU A 344 15.22 13.23 29.24
CA LEU A 344 15.26 13.16 27.78
C LEU A 344 14.13 14.00 27.19
N SER A 345 14.50 14.95 26.34
CA SER A 345 13.58 15.71 25.51
C SER A 345 13.73 15.27 24.05
N ARG A 346 12.66 14.69 23.48
CA ARG A 346 12.64 14.21 22.09
C ARG A 346 11.22 14.23 21.54
N ALA A 347 11.08 14.58 20.25
CA ALA A 347 9.84 14.36 19.53
C ALA A 347 9.69 12.86 19.26
N ARG A 348 8.49 12.34 19.49
CA ARG A 348 8.16 10.94 19.29
C ARG A 348 6.96 10.82 18.37
N TYR A 349 7.10 9.97 17.37
CA TYR A 349 6.06 9.64 16.41
C TYR A 349 5.79 8.15 16.50
N THR A 350 4.55 7.78 16.79
CA THR A 350 4.14 6.39 16.98
C THR A 350 3.07 6.02 15.97
N ALA A 351 3.21 4.84 15.35
CA ALA A 351 2.24 4.26 14.43
C ALA A 351 2.09 2.76 14.71
N THR A 352 0.92 2.20 14.38
CA THR A 352 0.72 0.75 14.35
C THR A 352 1.62 0.13 13.28
N ALA A 353 2.19 -1.03 13.56
CA ALA A 353 3.00 -1.76 12.59
C ALA A 353 2.18 -2.93 12.02
N ASP A 354 1.50 -2.68 10.90
CA ASP A 354 0.56 -3.57 10.18
C ASP A 354 1.23 -4.45 9.11
N ARG A 355 2.50 -4.20 8.79
CA ARG A 355 3.29 -4.96 7.80
C ARG A 355 4.37 -5.80 8.48
N SER A 356 4.94 -6.73 7.72
CA SER A 356 6.01 -7.60 8.21
C SER A 356 7.29 -6.81 8.54
N LEU A 357 8.09 -7.30 9.49
CA LEU A 357 9.40 -6.72 9.79
C LEU A 357 10.30 -6.65 8.54
N ARG A 358 10.19 -7.64 7.63
CA ARG A 358 10.90 -7.65 6.35
C ARG A 358 10.51 -6.46 5.47
N PHE A 359 9.21 -6.20 5.33
CA PHE A 359 8.71 -5.05 4.59
C PHE A 359 9.32 -3.75 5.15
N TYR A 360 9.32 -3.55 6.47
CA TYR A 360 9.86 -2.33 7.05
C TYR A 360 11.37 -2.20 6.85
N ARG A 361 12.12 -3.29 6.93
CA ARG A 361 13.55 -3.28 6.64
C ARG A 361 13.83 -2.87 5.19
N GLU A 362 13.06 -3.38 4.23
CA GLU A 362 13.19 -3.05 2.82
C GLU A 362 12.70 -1.61 2.50
N TYR A 363 11.66 -1.14 3.19
CA TYR A 363 11.08 0.17 3.00
C TYR A 363 11.94 1.31 3.59
N PHE A 364 12.47 1.11 4.79
CA PHE A 364 13.27 2.12 5.47
C PHE A 364 14.75 2.09 5.09
N GLN A 365 15.26 0.95 4.62
CA GLN A 365 16.65 0.77 4.19
C GLN A 365 17.67 1.31 5.22
N PRO A 366 17.68 0.79 6.46
CA PRO A 366 18.62 1.26 7.47
C PRO A 366 20.06 0.84 7.16
N ASP A 367 21.01 1.66 7.60
CA ASP A 367 22.44 1.39 7.50
C ASP A 367 22.86 0.27 8.47
N GLU A 368 22.26 0.25 9.66
CA GLU A 368 22.50 -0.77 10.68
C GLU A 368 21.20 -1.21 11.35
N VAL A 369 21.10 -2.51 11.68
CA VAL A 369 19.98 -3.09 12.42
C VAL A 369 20.48 -3.69 13.72
N ARG A 370 19.87 -3.31 14.85
CA ARG A 370 20.15 -3.88 16.17
C ARG A 370 18.91 -4.45 16.81
N GLU A 371 19.06 -5.58 17.50
CA GLU A 371 17.95 -6.27 18.14
C GLU A 371 18.14 -6.30 19.65
N VAL A 372 17.09 -5.93 20.37
CA VAL A 372 17.02 -6.00 21.82
C VAL A 372 15.83 -6.88 22.20
N GLU A 373 16.12 -7.99 22.85
CA GLU A 373 15.11 -8.90 23.38
C GLU A 373 15.16 -8.87 24.89
N LYS A 374 13.98 -8.75 25.52
CA LYS A 374 13.90 -8.72 26.98
C LYS A 374 12.60 -9.24 27.53
N ARG A 375 12.69 -9.79 28.74
CA ARG A 375 11.54 -10.03 29.60
C ARG A 375 11.37 -8.85 30.55
N ARG A 376 10.19 -8.24 30.57
CA ARG A 376 9.87 -7.09 31.40
C ARG A 376 8.75 -7.42 32.38
N SER A 377 9.04 -7.32 33.66
CA SER A 377 8.02 -7.19 34.69
C SER A 377 7.84 -5.70 34.98
N ARG A 378 6.63 -5.17 34.73
CA ARG A 378 6.32 -3.75 34.95
C ARG A 378 5.29 -3.61 36.06
N VAL A 379 5.54 -2.66 36.97
CA VAL A 379 4.53 -2.17 37.89
C VAL A 379 4.38 -0.66 37.73
N HIS A 380 3.16 -0.22 37.46
CA HIS A 380 2.79 1.18 37.57
C HIS A 380 2.51 1.49 39.04
N ILE A 381 3.04 2.61 39.52
CA ILE A 381 2.89 3.06 40.90
C ILE A 381 2.53 4.54 40.97
N SER A 382 1.94 4.95 42.09
CA SER A 382 1.81 6.33 42.53
C SER A 382 2.68 6.57 43.77
N TYR A 383 3.56 7.57 43.71
CA TYR A 383 4.42 7.98 44.81
C TYR A 383 4.34 9.51 44.96
N LYS A 384 3.94 9.98 46.15
CA LYS A 384 3.72 11.41 46.46
C LYS A 384 2.86 12.13 45.40
N GLY A 385 1.81 11.46 44.91
CA GLY A 385 0.88 11.99 43.90
C GLY A 385 1.41 12.00 42.47
N GLN A 386 2.56 11.37 42.21
CA GLN A 386 3.18 11.29 40.89
C GLN A 386 3.26 9.84 40.40
N HIS A 387 3.03 9.64 39.10
CA HIS A 387 2.98 8.31 38.50
C HIS A 387 4.33 7.89 37.92
N PHE A 388 4.75 6.66 38.24
CA PHE A 388 5.97 6.05 37.72
C PHE A 388 5.69 4.63 37.20
N ALA A 389 6.44 4.21 36.19
CA ALA A 389 6.54 2.83 35.77
C ALA A 389 7.89 2.28 36.23
N ILE A 390 7.84 1.27 37.10
CA ILE A 390 9.00 0.52 37.56
C ILE A 390 9.09 -0.74 36.70
N ASN A 391 10.15 -0.87 35.93
CA ASN A 391 10.42 -2.02 35.09
C ASN A 391 11.59 -2.81 35.67
N LEU A 392 11.40 -4.10 35.87
CA LEU A 392 12.49 -5.05 36.03
C LEU A 392 12.66 -5.74 34.69
N ASP A 393 13.74 -5.39 33.99
CA ASP A 393 14.07 -5.87 32.65
C ASP A 393 15.19 -6.90 32.74
N HIS A 394 14.97 -8.08 32.20
CA HIS A 394 16.00 -9.07 31.96
C HIS A 394 16.29 -9.14 30.47
N LEU A 395 17.49 -8.70 30.06
CA LEU A 395 17.88 -8.70 28.65
C LEU A 395 18.29 -10.12 28.22
N LEU A 396 17.58 -10.64 27.23
CA LEU A 396 17.86 -11.90 26.56
C LEU A 396 18.85 -11.68 25.41
N LYS A 397 18.74 -10.54 24.73
CA LYS A 397 19.62 -10.12 23.63
C LYS A 397 19.85 -8.60 23.69
N PRO A 398 21.11 -8.12 23.77
CA PRO A 398 22.29 -8.87 24.17
C PRO A 398 22.14 -9.34 25.63
N ALA A 399 22.63 -10.54 25.96
CA ALA A 399 22.50 -11.17 27.29
C ALA A 399 23.38 -10.48 28.34
N THR A 400 23.01 -9.25 28.72
CA THR A 400 23.83 -8.34 29.54
C THR A 400 23.33 -8.21 30.97
N GLY A 401 22.32 -8.99 31.37
CA GLY A 401 21.85 -9.12 32.75
C GLY A 401 20.50 -8.45 33.03
N SER A 402 20.23 -8.22 34.32
CA SER A 402 18.99 -7.62 34.81
C SER A 402 19.17 -6.16 35.19
N PHE A 403 18.15 -5.35 34.89
CA PHE A 403 18.15 -3.92 35.10
C PHE A 403 16.84 -3.47 35.75
N LEU A 404 16.93 -2.62 36.75
CA LEU A 404 15.79 -1.86 37.26
C LEU A 404 15.73 -0.54 36.51
N GLU A 405 14.58 -0.23 35.93
CA GLU A 405 14.35 1.01 35.19
C GLU A 405 13.12 1.74 35.75
N ILE A 406 13.31 2.96 36.24
CA ILE A 406 12.22 3.82 36.71
C ILE A 406 11.94 4.86 35.64
N LYS A 407 10.68 4.96 35.20
CA LYS A 407 10.25 5.86 34.13
C LYS A 407 9.04 6.70 34.50
N SER A 408 9.03 7.94 34.07
CA SER A 408 7.83 8.77 34.04
C SER A 408 7.85 9.70 32.82
N ARG A 409 6.67 10.13 32.41
CA ARG A 409 6.45 11.03 31.27
C ARG A 409 5.66 12.24 31.71
N THR A 410 5.95 13.39 31.12
CA THR A 410 5.24 14.64 31.39
C THR A 410 5.41 15.66 30.26
N TRP A 411 4.48 16.60 30.18
CA TRP A 411 4.49 17.71 29.22
C TRP A 411 5.22 18.94 29.78
N SER A 412 5.54 18.97 31.07
CA SER A 412 6.17 20.11 31.74
C SER A 412 7.59 19.81 32.17
N ARG A 413 8.53 20.68 31.77
CA ARG A 413 9.93 20.61 32.23
C ARG A 413 10.04 20.68 33.76
N ALA A 414 9.30 21.58 34.39
CA ALA A 414 9.31 21.73 35.84
C ALA A 414 8.80 20.45 36.55
N ASP A 415 7.79 19.79 35.98
CA ASP A 415 7.33 18.50 36.50
C ASP A 415 8.37 17.39 36.26
N ALA A 416 9.09 17.43 35.14
CA ALA A 416 10.17 16.49 34.85
C ALA A 416 11.31 16.61 35.88
N GLU A 417 11.71 17.83 36.23
CA GLU A 417 12.71 18.10 37.27
C GLU A 417 12.25 17.63 38.66
N ASN A 418 10.97 17.85 39.00
CA ASN A 418 10.40 17.32 40.24
C ASN A 418 10.40 15.77 40.24
N LYS A 419 10.09 15.14 39.11
CA LYS A 419 10.15 13.68 38.95
C LYS A 419 11.56 13.12 39.05
N VAL A 420 12.59 13.84 38.57
CA VAL A 420 14.01 13.48 38.81
C VAL A 420 14.31 13.40 40.30
N ARG A 421 13.87 14.40 41.07
CA ARG A 421 14.05 14.42 42.53
C ARG A 421 13.36 13.23 43.20
N LEU A 422 12.11 12.95 42.82
CA LEU A 422 11.35 11.82 43.36
C LEU A 422 11.95 10.46 42.97
N ILE A 423 12.55 10.34 41.78
CA ILE A 423 13.31 9.15 41.39
C ILE A 423 14.51 8.93 42.32
N GLY A 424 15.22 9.99 42.70
CA GLY A 424 16.30 9.91 43.69
C GLY A 424 15.83 9.31 45.02
N GLU A 425 14.69 9.79 45.54
CA GLU A 425 14.08 9.24 46.76
C GLU A 425 13.68 7.76 46.60
N LEU A 426 13.16 7.38 45.43
CA LEU A 426 12.80 5.99 45.13
C LEU A 426 14.05 5.09 45.04
N LEU A 427 15.15 5.56 44.47
CA LEU A 427 16.42 4.81 44.41
C LEU A 427 16.98 4.57 45.81
N GLU A 428 16.97 5.59 46.68
CA GLU A 428 17.38 5.44 48.08
C GLU A 428 16.49 4.45 48.83
N MET A 429 15.17 4.54 48.64
CA MET A 429 14.20 3.61 49.22
C MET A 429 14.41 2.17 48.75
N PHE A 430 14.75 1.99 47.48
CA PHE A 430 15.07 0.69 46.88
C PHE A 430 16.49 0.20 47.17
N GLN A 431 17.28 0.99 47.93
CA GLN A 431 18.68 0.70 48.26
C GLN A 431 19.55 0.46 47.02
N ILE A 432 19.31 1.22 45.95
CA ILE A 432 20.06 1.14 44.71
C ILE A 432 21.25 2.11 44.76
N PRO A 433 22.50 1.63 44.73
CA PRO A 433 23.68 2.48 44.78
C PRO A 433 23.83 3.33 43.51
N GLN A 434 24.51 4.48 43.62
CA GLN A 434 24.77 5.35 42.47
C GLN A 434 25.75 4.71 41.47
N GLU A 435 26.68 3.88 41.95
CA GLU A 435 27.65 3.16 41.12
C GLU A 435 27.01 2.12 40.19
N ASP A 436 25.81 1.64 40.53
CA ASP A 436 25.06 0.68 39.71
C ASP A 436 24.22 1.37 38.62
N LEU A 437 24.17 2.70 38.60
CA LEU A 437 23.40 3.45 37.61
C LEU A 437 24.03 3.35 36.22
N VAL A 438 23.19 3.08 35.23
CA VAL A 438 23.60 2.86 33.84
C VAL A 438 23.04 3.94 32.94
N LYS A 439 23.96 4.68 32.31
CA LYS A 439 23.63 5.80 31.43
C LYS A 439 23.28 5.39 30.00
N LYS A 440 23.60 4.16 29.58
CA LYS A 440 23.35 3.66 28.23
C LYS A 440 21.91 3.19 28.01
N GLU A 441 21.34 3.48 26.84
CA GLU A 441 20.11 2.85 26.36
C GLU A 441 20.36 1.38 25.96
N TYR A 442 19.32 0.55 25.90
CA TYR A 442 19.51 -0.89 25.69
C TYR A 442 20.14 -1.26 24.34
N VAL A 443 19.91 -0.44 23.32
CA VAL A 443 20.47 -0.61 21.96
C VAL A 443 21.95 -0.22 21.88
N GLU A 444 22.51 0.39 22.93
CA GLU A 444 23.90 0.83 23.01
C GLU A 444 24.81 -0.16 23.77
N PHE A 445 24.24 -1.28 24.24
CA PHE A 445 25.01 -2.36 24.88
C PHE A 445 25.62 -3.34 23.89
#